data_AF-A0A916DRE3-F1
#
_entry.id   AF-A0A916DRE3-F1
#
_cell.length_a   1.000
_cell.length_b   1.000
_cell.length_c   1.000
_cell.angle_alpha   90.00
_cell.angle_beta   90.00
_cell.angle_gamma   90.00
#
_symmetry.space_group_name_H-M   'P 1'
#
loop_
_entity.id
_entity.type
_entity.pdbx_description
1 polymer ?
#
loop_
_entity_poly.entity_id
_entity_poly.type
_entity_poly.pdbx_seq_one_letter_code
_entity_poly.pdbx_strand_id
1 'polypeptide(L)'
;MSSSAPPSFPRLAALRLRARLYASLREFFATRDVLEVETPILSAAGNTEPNIEGFCTRFSGHVDAGARERWLRTSPEYPLKRLLAAGVGDCYELGRV
;
A
#
# COMPACT_ATOMS: atom_id res chain seq x y z
N MET A 1 4.70 37.58 4.39
CA MET A 1 3.61 36.92 5.13
C MET A 1 2.90 35.99 4.15
N SER A 2 3.33 34.73 4.04
CA SER A 2 2.73 33.78 3.10
C SER A 2 1.48 33.19 3.75
N SER A 3 0.31 33.61 3.26
CA SER A 3 -0.99 33.08 3.68
C SER A 3 -1.15 31.67 3.10
N SER A 4 -0.85 30.63 3.87
CA SER A 4 -1.23 29.26 3.49
C SER A 4 -2.75 29.14 3.57
N ALA A 5 -3.41 28.90 2.44
CA ALA A 5 -4.83 28.55 2.43
C ALA A 5 -5.07 27.35 3.36
N PRO A 6 -6.16 27.33 4.15
CA PRO A 6 -6.46 26.20 5.03
C PRO A 6 -6.67 24.92 4.20
N PRO A 7 -6.33 23.74 4.72
CA PRO A 7 -6.53 22.48 4.01
C PRO A 7 -8.02 22.33 3.67
N SER A 8 -8.33 22.17 2.39
CA SER A 8 -9.69 21.92 1.93
C SER A 8 -10.04 20.45 2.16
N PHE A 9 -11.01 20.21 3.04
CA PHE A 9 -11.50 18.86 3.26
C PHE A 9 -12.23 18.34 2.02
N PRO A 10 -12.06 17.06 1.65
CA PRO A 10 -12.81 16.49 0.54
C PRO A 10 -14.31 16.57 0.85
N ARG A 11 -15.06 17.16 -0.09
CA ARG A 11 -16.52 17.24 -0.01
C ARG A 11 -17.11 15.84 0.18
N LEU A 12 -18.16 15.71 0.98
CA LEU A 12 -18.83 14.42 1.25
C LEU A 12 -19.17 13.63 -0.04
N ALA A 13 -19.54 14.34 -1.10
CA ALA A 13 -19.80 13.75 -2.41
C ALA A 13 -18.56 13.03 -3.00
N ALA A 14 -17.36 13.59 -2.83
CA ALA A 14 -16.11 12.99 -3.29
C ALA A 14 -15.77 11.73 -2.47
N LEU A 15 -16.00 11.76 -1.15
CA LEU A 15 -15.81 10.58 -0.30
C LEU A 15 -16.77 9.44 -0.69
N ARG A 16 -18.05 9.75 -0.95
CA ARG A 16 -19.04 8.78 -1.44
C ARG A 16 -18.67 8.22 -2.82
N LEU A 17 -18.18 9.07 -3.72
CA LEU A 17 -17.72 8.63 -5.05
C LEU A 17 -16.52 7.69 -4.93
N ARG A 18 -15.53 8.02 -4.11
CA ARG A 18 -14.37 7.16 -3.81
C ARG A 18 -14.80 5.80 -3.25
N ALA A 19 -15.75 5.78 -2.32
CA ALA A 19 -16.26 4.53 -1.75
C ALA A 19 -16.92 3.64 -2.82
N ARG A 20 -17.76 4.23 -3.70
CA ARG A 20 -18.36 3.49 -4.84
C ARG A 20 -17.31 2.97 -5.81
N LEU A 21 -16.32 3.78 -6.17
CA LEU A 21 -15.22 3.37 -7.04
C LEU A 21 -14.48 2.16 -6.45
N TYR A 22 -14.19 2.17 -5.15
CA TYR A 22 -13.52 1.06 -4.49
C TYR A 22 -14.37 -0.20 -4.47
N ALA A 23 -15.68 -0.09 -4.27
CA ALA A 23 -16.59 -1.23 -4.37
C ALA A 23 -16.60 -1.81 -5.79
N SER A 24 -16.72 -0.97 -6.83
CA SER A 24 -16.72 -1.41 -8.23
C SER A 24 -15.41 -2.05 -8.67
N LEU A 25 -14.25 -1.57 -8.18
CA LEU A 25 -12.96 -2.21 -8.45
C LEU A 25 -12.89 -3.61 -7.85
N ARG A 26 -13.36 -3.79 -6.62
CA ARG A 26 -13.41 -5.11 -5.98
C ARG A 26 -14.34 -6.07 -6.73
N GLU A 27 -15.52 -5.59 -7.12
CA GLU A 27 -16.47 -6.38 -7.92
C GLU A 27 -15.88 -6.80 -9.27
N PHE A 28 -15.15 -5.90 -9.94
CA PHE A 28 -14.47 -6.21 -11.21
C PHE A 28 -13.48 -7.38 -11.09
N PHE A 29 -12.68 -7.42 -10.02
CA PHE A 29 -11.73 -8.51 -9.78
C PHE A 29 -12.40 -9.78 -9.27
N ALA A 30 -13.39 -9.65 -8.38
CA ALA A 30 -14.13 -10.79 -7.85
C ALA A 30 -14.87 -11.56 -8.96
N THR A 31 -15.47 -10.87 -9.92
CA THR A 31 -16.11 -11.50 -11.09
C THR A 31 -15.15 -12.24 -12.03
N ARG A 32 -13.83 -12.08 -11.84
CA ARG A 32 -12.76 -12.71 -12.60
C ARG A 32 -11.94 -13.70 -11.77
N ASP A 33 -12.36 -13.98 -10.54
CA ASP A 33 -11.65 -14.86 -9.61
C ASP A 33 -10.20 -14.41 -9.31
N VAL A 34 -9.96 -13.09 -9.30
CA VAL A 34 -8.66 -12.51 -8.90
C VAL A 34 -8.70 -12.20 -7.40
N LEU A 35 -7.82 -12.83 -6.62
CA LEU A 35 -7.84 -12.78 -5.16
C LEU A 35 -7.38 -11.41 -4.60
N GLU A 36 -8.19 -10.77 -3.75
CA GLU A 36 -7.74 -9.61 -2.97
C GLU A 36 -6.81 -10.09 -1.84
N VAL A 37 -5.61 -9.52 -1.76
CA VAL A 37 -4.61 -9.80 -0.71
C VAL A 37 -4.20 -8.52 0.01
N GLU A 38 -3.66 -8.66 1.21
CA GLU A 38 -3.00 -7.58 1.94
C GLU A 38 -1.53 -7.97 2.19
N THR A 39 -0.60 -7.08 1.86
CA THR A 39 0.83 -7.31 2.07
C THR A 39 1.42 -6.31 3.07
N PRO A 40 2.58 -6.61 3.70
CA PRO A 40 3.16 -5.72 4.70
C PRO A 40 3.44 -4.31 4.17
N ILE A 41 3.02 -3.28 4.91
CA ILE A 41 3.30 -1.87 4.57
C ILE A 41 4.71 -1.42 4.97
N LEU A 42 5.30 -2.09 5.96
CA LEU A 42 6.68 -1.90 6.40
C LEU A 42 7.51 -3.12 6.06
N SER A 43 8.65 -2.89 5.40
CA SER A 43 9.62 -3.92 5.04
C SER A 43 10.95 -3.72 5.78
N ALA A 44 11.74 -4.79 5.88
CA ALA A 44 13.09 -4.74 6.45
C ALA A 44 14.10 -4.01 5.54
N ALA A 45 13.77 -3.81 4.26
CA ALA A 45 14.60 -3.13 3.27
C ALA A 45 13.72 -2.25 2.35
N GLY A 46 14.27 -1.14 1.86
CA GLY A 46 13.61 -0.26 0.89
C GLY A 46 13.57 -0.82 -0.53
N ASN A 47 12.94 -0.08 -1.44
CA ASN A 47 13.04 -0.37 -2.87
C ASN A 47 14.45 -0.04 -3.40
N THR A 48 14.81 -0.57 -4.58
CA THR A 48 16.11 -0.32 -5.22
C THR A 48 16.03 0.71 -6.36
N GLU A 49 14.91 1.42 -6.51
CA GLU A 49 14.70 2.35 -7.61
C GLU A 49 15.46 3.66 -7.33
N PRO A 50 16.47 4.03 -8.14
CA PRO A 50 17.35 5.16 -7.84
C PRO A 50 16.63 6.52 -7.78
N ASN A 51 15.45 6.62 -8.39
CA ASN A 51 14.67 7.86 -8.44
C ASN A 51 13.59 7.95 -7.36
N ILE A 52 13.51 6.98 -6.44
CA ILE A 52 12.49 6.95 -5.38
C ILE A 52 13.18 6.90 -4.02
N GLU A 53 13.07 8.00 -3.27
CA GLU A 53 13.47 8.03 -1.87
C GLU A 53 12.36 7.43 -0.99
N GLY A 54 12.67 6.36 -0.27
CA GLY A 54 11.73 5.69 0.62
C GLY A 54 11.67 6.36 2.00
N PHE A 55 10.47 6.50 2.55
CA PHE A 55 10.32 6.84 3.97
C PHE A 55 10.80 5.67 4.85
N CYS A 56 11.55 5.97 5.90
CA CYS A 56 11.94 4.99 6.90
C CYS A 56 11.50 5.40 8.32
N THR A 57 11.41 4.40 9.19
CA THR A 57 11.12 4.57 10.62
C THR A 57 11.86 3.53 11.44
N ARG A 58 11.97 3.75 12.75
CA ARG A 58 12.63 2.82 13.68
C ARG A 58 11.58 2.05 14.49
N PHE A 59 11.53 0.74 14.30
CA PHE A 59 10.70 -0.16 15.08
C PHE A 59 11.31 -0.38 16.48
N SER A 60 10.52 -0.14 17.52
CA SER A 60 10.91 -0.28 18.93
C SER A 60 10.42 -1.58 19.58
N GLY A 61 9.70 -2.43 18.83
CA GLY A 61 9.22 -3.72 19.31
C GLY A 61 10.32 -4.78 19.48
N HIS A 62 9.90 -6.04 19.58
CA HIS A 62 10.77 -7.16 19.95
C HIS A 62 11.80 -7.45 18.85
N VAL A 63 13.00 -7.86 19.26
CA VAL A 63 14.18 -7.98 18.38
C VAL A 63 14.11 -9.14 17.38
N ASP A 64 13.23 -10.12 17.61
CA ASP A 64 13.00 -11.23 16.68
C ASP A 64 12.30 -10.78 15.39
N ALA A 65 11.77 -9.55 15.37
CA ALA A 65 11.08 -8.99 14.22
C ALA A 65 12.01 -8.55 13.07
N GLY A 66 13.34 -8.72 13.19
CA GLY A 66 14.34 -8.33 12.20
C GLY A 66 15.10 -7.04 12.56
N ALA A 67 15.63 -6.33 11.56
CA ALA A 67 16.38 -5.07 11.76
C ALA A 67 15.58 -4.04 12.61
N ARG A 68 16.15 -2.96 13.14
CA ARG A 68 15.32 -1.91 13.78
C ARG A 68 14.75 -0.92 12.77
N GLU A 69 15.50 -0.63 11.72
CA GLU A 69 15.03 0.24 10.65
C GLU A 69 14.01 -0.50 9.78
N ARG A 70 12.91 0.18 9.47
CA ARG A 70 11.83 -0.30 8.61
C ARG A 70 11.57 0.74 7.54
N TRP A 71 11.24 0.26 6.36
CA TRP A 71 10.98 1.09 5.19
C TRP A 71 9.50 1.01 4.85
N LEU A 72 8.87 2.17 4.64
CA LEU A 72 7.54 2.21 4.06
C LEU A 72 7.64 1.75 2.60
N ARG A 73 6.80 0.79 2.22
CA ARG A 73 6.75 0.34 0.83
C ARG A 73 6.36 1.50 -0.07
N THR A 74 6.96 1.59 -1.25
CA THR A 74 6.53 2.53 -2.30
C THR A 74 5.58 1.87 -3.31
N SER A 75 5.53 0.54 -3.27
CA SER A 75 4.66 -0.33 -4.05
C SER A 75 4.54 -1.69 -3.35
N PRO A 76 3.42 -2.41 -3.46
CA PRO A 76 3.30 -3.80 -3.01
C PRO A 76 3.98 -4.81 -3.95
N GLU A 77 4.69 -4.37 -4.99
CA GLU A 77 5.25 -5.24 -6.04
C GLU A 77 6.08 -6.43 -5.51
N TYR A 78 7.05 -6.20 -4.62
CA TYR A 78 7.89 -7.29 -4.12
C TYR A 78 7.11 -8.36 -3.34
N PRO A 79 6.27 -8.03 -2.32
CA PRO A 79 5.49 -9.06 -1.66
C PRO A 79 4.45 -9.70 -2.59
N LEU A 80 3.84 -8.98 -3.54
CA LEU A 80 2.97 -9.59 -4.55
C LEU A 80 3.72 -10.60 -5.43
N LYS A 81 4.92 -10.27 -5.90
CA LYS A 81 5.79 -11.22 -6.64
C LYS A 81 6.10 -12.47 -5.82
N ARG A 82 6.29 -12.34 -4.50
CA ARG A 82 6.51 -13.49 -3.60
C ARG A 82 5.25 -14.35 -3.46
N LEU A 83 4.06 -13.76 -3.42
CA LEU A 83 2.80 -14.51 -3.43
C LEU A 83 2.59 -15.26 -4.74
N LEU A 84 2.89 -14.63 -5.88
CA LEU A 84 2.88 -15.28 -7.19
C LEU A 84 3.84 -16.48 -7.21
N ALA A 85 5.07 -16.30 -6.74
CA ALA A 85 6.07 -17.38 -6.65
C ALA A 85 5.65 -18.50 -5.67
N ALA A 86 4.84 -18.18 -4.65
CA ALA A 86 4.29 -19.16 -3.71
C ALA A 86 3.03 -19.87 -4.24
N GLY A 87 2.58 -19.56 -5.46
CA GLY A 87 1.47 -20.26 -6.11
C GLY A 87 0.08 -19.71 -5.77
N VAL A 88 -0.02 -18.46 -5.28
CA VAL A 88 -1.32 -17.81 -5.01
C VAL A 88 -2.17 -17.63 -6.27
N GLY A 89 -1.53 -17.53 -7.45
CA GLY A 89 -2.22 -17.25 -8.70
C GLY A 89 -2.56 -15.76 -8.83
N ASP A 90 -3.55 -15.45 -9.66
CA ASP A 90 -3.94 -14.08 -9.95
C ASP A 90 -4.44 -13.37 -8.67
N CYS A 91 -3.73 -12.31 -8.27
CA CYS A 91 -4.05 -11.55 -7.06
C CYS A 91 -3.89 -10.03 -7.26
N TYR A 92 -4.63 -9.25 -6.48
CA TYR A 92 -4.53 -7.79 -6.43
C TYR A 92 -4.54 -7.27 -4.99
N GLU A 93 -4.03 -6.06 -4.78
CA GLU A 93 -4.11 -5.37 -3.50
C GLU A 93 -4.63 -3.94 -3.70
N LEU A 94 -5.60 -3.52 -2.87
CA LEU A 94 -6.10 -2.15 -2.81
C LEU A 94 -5.74 -1.49 -1.48
N GLY A 95 -4.49 -1.01 -1.38
CA GLY A 95 -3.92 -0.49 -0.14
C GLY A 95 -3.28 0.90 -0.26
N ARG A 96 -2.70 1.36 0.84
CA ARG A 96 -1.82 2.54 0.87
C ARG A 96 -0.40 2.18 0.45
N VAL A 97 0.30 3.15 -0.12
CA VAL A 97 1.75 3.20 -0.35
C VAL A 97 2.27 4.51 0.23
#